data_AF-V9KNM9-F1
#
_entry.id   AF-V9KNM9-F1
#
_cell.length_a   1.000
_cell.length_b   1.000
_cell.length_c   1.000
_cell.angle_alpha   90.00
_cell.angle_beta   90.00
_cell.angle_gamma   90.00
#
_symmetry.space_group_name_H-M   'P 1'
#
loop_
_entity.id
_entity.type
_entity.pdbx_description
1 polymer ?
#
loop_
_entity_poly.entity_id
_entity_poly.type
_entity_poly.pdbx_seq_one_letter_code
_entity_poly.pdbx_strand_id
1 'polypeptide(L)'
;GVPGEARGKIMRQGLGLWVWGLAGCAWGWGGALVRMVSGKAGVTVLCYREAGCTPFAVSLIMDYFPAVARGSAMGVYNWGIYGGYSLAYAIGSYIPRANINGMGWRWAFFLSGMPGLLLGVVLAVTVREPPRAGGAGEEEAVGNMTLREKLRTTVRSFLNPPLLLLCLAGSVRNAGGYVWAYNAQNYFNFYYSQVDVGRWLSWIPLVGGFLGALLGGVISDRVVQKRGLHARIWVLVISQVAAAPCVAGALWLKPPYCFLSLIPGCMLGEMWGGVTLTIVVELVGPAIRSCAVGFYLFIISNVGGNAPLLLPALSQHWGLRGALLLLYPGTYLAGSLLFLLTLFVLRRDQETSEERRPLLSSSSGGQEHEGGHRKYS
;
A
#
# COMPACT_ATOMS: atom_id res chain seq x y z
N GLY A 1 -24.84 -26.96 -5.46
CA GLY A 1 -23.97 -25.78 -5.62
C GLY A 1 -24.11 -24.91 -4.40
N VAL A 2 -23.06 -24.73 -3.61
CA VAL A 2 -23.08 -24.05 -2.32
C VAL A 2 -23.04 -22.52 -2.55
N PRO A 3 -24.11 -21.75 -2.25
CA PRO A 3 -24.14 -20.30 -2.42
C PRO A 3 -23.40 -19.52 -1.31
N GLY A 4 -22.68 -20.23 -0.42
CA GLY A 4 -22.15 -19.67 0.83
C GLY A 4 -20.77 -19.00 0.73
N GLU A 5 -19.90 -19.42 -0.20
CA GLU A 5 -18.53 -18.90 -0.25
C GLU A 5 -18.40 -17.53 -0.95
N ALA A 6 -19.31 -17.21 -1.87
CA ALA A 6 -19.32 -15.99 -2.67
C ALA A 6 -19.98 -14.77 -1.97
N ARG A 7 -20.28 -14.86 -0.68
CA ARG A 7 -20.65 -13.71 0.19
C ARG A 7 -19.55 -13.39 1.20
N GLY A 8 -18.43 -14.10 1.14
CA GLY A 8 -17.48 -14.15 2.23
C GLY A 8 -16.58 -12.93 2.33
N LYS A 9 -16.17 -12.28 1.23
CA LYS A 9 -15.13 -11.23 1.26
C LYS A 9 -15.70 -9.89 1.72
N ILE A 10 -16.83 -9.48 1.17
CA ILE A 10 -17.49 -8.20 1.49
C ILE A 10 -18.08 -8.25 2.88
N MET A 11 -18.70 -9.37 3.27
CA MET A 11 -19.19 -9.56 4.62
C MET A 11 -18.04 -9.56 5.65
N ARG A 12 -16.87 -10.13 5.32
CA ARG A 12 -15.68 -10.06 6.17
C ARG A 12 -15.13 -8.63 6.30
N GLN A 13 -15.11 -7.85 5.22
CA GLN A 13 -14.71 -6.44 5.26
C GLN A 13 -15.69 -5.57 6.07
N GLY A 14 -16.99 -5.71 5.85
CA GLY A 14 -18.02 -4.98 6.61
C GLY A 14 -17.97 -5.30 8.10
N LEU A 15 -17.78 -6.58 8.45
CA LEU A 15 -17.58 -7.02 9.84
C LEU A 15 -16.27 -6.48 10.44
N GLY A 16 -15.22 -6.32 9.63
CA GLY A 16 -13.96 -5.70 10.07
C GLY A 16 -14.13 -4.24 10.44
N LEU A 17 -14.79 -3.46 9.58
CA LEU A 17 -15.12 -2.05 9.84
C LEU A 17 -16.02 -1.88 11.07
N TRP A 18 -16.99 -2.78 11.23
CA TRP A 18 -17.84 -2.83 12.42
C TRP A 18 -17.04 -3.03 13.70
N VAL A 19 -16.19 -4.05 13.73
CA VAL A 19 -15.42 -4.39 14.91
C VAL A 19 -14.40 -3.31 15.24
N TRP A 20 -13.83 -2.64 14.23
CA TRP A 20 -12.98 -1.46 14.40
C TRP A 20 -13.73 -0.28 15.01
N GLY A 21 -14.93 0.03 14.48
CA GLY A 21 -15.77 1.10 15.01
C GLY A 21 -16.20 0.87 16.46
N LEU A 22 -16.50 -0.39 16.82
CA LEU A 22 -16.80 -0.79 18.20
C LEU A 22 -15.59 -0.58 19.12
N ALA A 23 -14.40 -0.97 18.68
CA ALA A 23 -13.17 -0.78 19.44
C ALA A 23 -12.81 0.69 19.62
N GLY A 24 -12.98 1.52 18.58
CA GLY A 24 -12.85 2.97 18.67
C GLY A 24 -13.74 3.57 19.75
N CYS A 25 -15.04 3.22 19.73
CA CYS A 25 -15.97 3.68 20.76
C CYS A 25 -15.60 3.16 22.17
N ALA A 26 -15.09 1.93 22.28
CA ALA A 26 -14.63 1.37 23.55
C ALA A 26 -13.38 2.10 24.09
N TRP A 27 -12.42 2.49 23.24
CA TRP A 27 -11.27 3.32 23.62
C TRP A 27 -11.68 4.71 24.11
N GLY A 28 -12.69 5.32 23.47
CA GLY A 28 -13.27 6.60 23.92
C GLY A 28 -14.00 6.51 25.27
N TRP A 29 -14.55 5.36 25.66
CA TRP A 29 -15.33 5.23 26.89
C TRP A 29 -14.48 5.06 28.16
N GLY A 30 -13.21 4.63 28.06
CA GLY A 30 -12.35 4.44 29.23
C GLY A 30 -12.80 3.31 30.18
N GLY A 31 -11.87 2.75 30.96
CA GLY A 31 -12.18 1.77 32.03
C GLY A 31 -12.00 0.30 31.65
N ALA A 32 -12.83 -0.60 32.19
CA ALA A 32 -12.66 -2.06 32.04
C ALA A 32 -12.72 -2.54 30.58
N LEU A 33 -13.58 -1.91 29.76
CA LEU A 33 -13.66 -2.15 28.31
C LEU A 33 -12.35 -1.80 27.59
N VAL A 34 -11.65 -0.75 28.02
CA VAL A 34 -10.33 -0.41 27.47
C VAL A 34 -9.29 -1.47 27.83
N ARG A 35 -9.31 -2.05 29.03
CA ARG A 35 -8.41 -3.17 29.37
C ARG A 35 -8.70 -4.41 28.55
N MET A 36 -9.97 -4.66 28.21
CA MET A 36 -10.37 -5.80 27.39
C MET A 36 -9.96 -5.61 25.93
N VAL A 37 -10.19 -4.42 25.36
CA VAL A 37 -9.84 -4.08 23.97
C VAL A 37 -8.34 -3.87 23.79
N SER A 38 -7.68 -3.21 24.75
CA SER A 38 -6.22 -2.96 24.74
C SER A 38 -5.41 -4.14 25.27
N GLY A 39 -6.08 -5.18 25.78
CA GLY A 39 -5.44 -6.45 26.10
C GLY A 39 -4.91 -7.12 24.83
N LYS A 40 -3.86 -7.93 24.97
CA LYS A 40 -3.20 -8.61 23.84
C LYS A 40 -4.18 -9.31 22.90
N ALA A 41 -5.18 -10.00 23.46
CA ALA A 41 -6.21 -10.69 22.69
C ALA A 41 -7.13 -9.74 21.90
N GLY A 42 -7.58 -8.64 22.51
CA GLY A 42 -8.44 -7.65 21.87
C GLY A 42 -7.75 -6.97 20.69
N VAL A 43 -6.53 -6.48 20.90
CA VAL A 43 -5.72 -5.87 19.84
C VAL A 43 -5.43 -6.86 18.71
N THR A 44 -5.12 -8.12 19.04
CA THR A 44 -4.85 -9.15 18.02
C THR A 44 -6.07 -9.41 17.13
N VAL A 45 -7.28 -9.47 17.71
CA VAL A 45 -8.52 -9.66 16.94
C VAL A 45 -8.80 -8.46 16.03
N LEU A 46 -8.50 -7.24 16.49
CA LEU A 46 -8.65 -6.02 15.68
C LEU A 46 -7.68 -6.02 14.50
N CYS A 47 -6.39 -6.25 14.77
CA CYS A 47 -5.36 -6.29 13.75
C CYS A 47 -5.63 -7.39 12.71
N TYR A 48 -6.13 -8.56 13.13
CA TYR A 48 -6.47 -9.65 12.21
C TYR A 48 -7.58 -9.25 11.23
N ARG A 49 -8.56 -8.47 11.67
CA ARG A 49 -9.67 -8.02 10.81
C ARG A 49 -9.25 -6.89 9.87
N GLU A 50 -8.42 -5.96 10.33
CA GLU A 50 -7.90 -4.87 9.50
C GLU A 50 -6.93 -5.37 8.42
N ALA A 51 -6.09 -6.37 8.75
CA ALA A 51 -5.08 -6.91 7.83
C ALA A 51 -5.67 -7.43 6.51
N GLY A 52 -6.93 -7.89 6.52
CA GLY A 52 -7.62 -8.35 5.32
C GLY A 52 -8.14 -7.23 4.41
N CYS A 53 -8.36 -6.02 4.92
CA CYS A 53 -9.11 -4.99 4.20
C CYS A 53 -8.47 -4.64 2.85
N THR A 54 -7.18 -4.32 2.84
CA THR A 54 -6.42 -3.93 1.65
C THR A 54 -6.31 -5.05 0.61
N PRO A 55 -5.82 -6.27 0.91
CA PRO A 55 -5.70 -7.32 -0.11
C PRO A 55 -7.05 -7.74 -0.70
N PHE A 56 -8.14 -7.70 0.09
CA PHE A 56 -9.48 -7.95 -0.42
C PHE A 56 -9.99 -6.82 -1.32
N ALA A 57 -9.77 -5.56 -0.95
CA ALA A 57 -10.17 -4.41 -1.76
C ALA A 57 -9.41 -4.39 -3.11
N VAL A 58 -8.10 -4.62 -3.09
CA VAL A 58 -7.30 -4.72 -4.31
C VAL A 58 -7.78 -5.87 -5.18
N SER A 59 -8.05 -7.05 -4.62
CA SER A 59 -8.62 -8.18 -5.39
C SER A 59 -9.94 -7.78 -6.07
N LEU A 60 -10.86 -7.16 -5.33
CA LEU A 60 -12.16 -6.74 -5.88
C LEU A 60 -11.99 -5.71 -7.00
N ILE A 61 -11.12 -4.70 -6.83
CA ILE A 61 -10.86 -3.69 -7.86
C ILE A 61 -10.32 -4.33 -9.14
N MET A 62 -9.43 -5.31 -9.03
CA MET A 62 -8.86 -5.99 -10.19
C MET A 62 -9.87 -6.88 -10.91
N ASP A 63 -10.89 -7.37 -10.19
CA ASP A 63 -11.99 -8.17 -10.73
C ASP A 63 -13.07 -7.27 -11.40
N TYR A 64 -13.30 -6.07 -10.88
CA TYR A 64 -14.27 -5.11 -11.43
C TYR A 64 -13.76 -4.34 -12.66
N PHE A 65 -12.46 -4.04 -12.74
CA PHE A 65 -11.90 -3.12 -13.73
C PHE A 65 -10.96 -3.80 -14.76
N PRO A 66 -11.08 -3.46 -16.05
CA PRO A 66 -10.21 -3.96 -17.10
C PRO A 66 -8.77 -3.45 -16.92
N ALA A 67 -7.79 -4.17 -17.49
CA ALA A 67 -6.36 -3.90 -17.30
C ALA A 67 -5.95 -2.44 -17.54
N VAL A 68 -6.60 -1.78 -18.49
CA VAL A 68 -6.38 -0.37 -18.87
C VAL A 68 -6.80 0.64 -17.79
N ALA A 69 -7.77 0.29 -16.94
CA ALA A 69 -8.33 1.18 -15.92
C ALA A 69 -7.89 0.84 -14.49
N ARG A 70 -7.11 -0.24 -14.30
CA ARG A 70 -6.71 -0.73 -12.96
C ARG A 70 -5.91 0.29 -12.16
N GLY A 71 -4.96 1.01 -12.78
CA GLY A 71 -4.15 2.01 -12.08
C GLY A 71 -5.00 3.22 -11.64
N SER A 72 -5.95 3.66 -12.47
CA SER A 72 -6.90 4.72 -12.09
C SER A 72 -7.82 4.31 -10.91
N ALA A 73 -8.36 3.09 -10.92
CA ALA A 73 -9.21 2.58 -9.84
C ALA A 73 -8.42 2.41 -8.53
N MET A 74 -7.18 1.93 -8.62
CA MET A 74 -6.24 1.88 -7.48
C MET A 74 -5.88 3.28 -6.96
N GLY A 75 -5.79 4.28 -7.84
CA GLY A 75 -5.62 5.68 -7.46
C GLY A 75 -6.77 6.21 -6.60
N VAL A 76 -8.02 5.90 -6.97
CA VAL A 76 -9.22 6.25 -6.19
C VAL A 76 -9.27 5.51 -4.86
N TYR A 77 -8.87 4.23 -4.81
CA TYR A 77 -8.76 3.51 -3.55
C TYR A 77 -7.72 4.15 -2.61
N ASN A 78 -6.55 4.48 -3.15
CA ASN A 78 -5.49 5.13 -2.38
C ASN A 78 -5.87 6.54 -1.92
N TRP A 79 -6.71 7.26 -2.67
CA TRP A 79 -7.28 8.52 -2.19
C TRP A 79 -8.00 8.37 -0.86
N GLY A 80 -8.74 7.27 -0.65
CA GLY A 80 -9.39 6.98 0.63
C GLY A 80 -8.40 6.90 1.80
N ILE A 81 -7.20 6.35 1.57
CA ILE A 81 -6.14 6.27 2.58
C ILE A 81 -5.67 7.67 2.99
N TYR A 82 -5.38 8.55 2.02
CA TYR A 82 -4.93 9.92 2.31
C TYR A 82 -6.03 10.81 2.87
N GLY A 83 -7.27 10.63 2.42
CA GLY A 83 -8.44 11.26 3.02
C GLY A 83 -8.61 10.87 4.49
N GLY A 84 -8.40 9.59 4.82
CA GLY A 84 -8.36 9.08 6.18
C GLY A 84 -7.26 9.72 7.02
N TYR A 85 -6.02 9.78 6.52
CA TYR A 85 -4.91 10.45 7.21
C TYR A 85 -5.19 11.92 7.50
N SER A 86 -5.76 12.63 6.53
CA SER A 86 -6.11 14.04 6.62
C SER A 86 -7.16 14.29 7.70
N LEU A 87 -8.20 13.47 7.70
CA LEU A 87 -9.26 13.52 8.71
C LEU A 87 -8.71 13.14 10.09
N ALA A 88 -7.79 12.18 10.17
CA ALA A 88 -7.13 11.80 11.42
C ALA A 88 -6.30 12.95 12.01
N TYR A 89 -5.56 13.71 11.20
CA TYR A 89 -4.86 14.90 11.67
C TYR A 89 -5.82 16.00 12.13
N ALA A 90 -6.92 16.22 11.40
CA ALA A 90 -7.92 17.22 11.76
C ALA A 90 -8.60 16.86 13.10
N ILE A 91 -9.11 15.63 13.20
CA ILE A 91 -9.75 15.11 14.40
C ILE A 91 -8.76 15.11 15.56
N GLY A 92 -7.55 14.56 15.36
CA GLY A 92 -6.52 14.44 16.40
C GLY A 92 -5.95 15.76 16.89
N SER A 93 -5.93 16.81 16.06
CA SER A 93 -5.39 18.12 16.45
C SER A 93 -6.43 19.03 17.09
N TYR A 94 -7.67 19.05 16.57
CA TYR A 94 -8.68 20.04 16.99
C TYR A 94 -9.64 19.51 18.07
N ILE A 95 -10.04 18.24 18.03
CA ILE A 95 -11.03 17.70 18.97
C ILE A 95 -10.50 17.62 20.40
N PRO A 96 -9.25 17.17 20.65
CA PRO A 96 -8.69 17.22 21.99
C PRO A 96 -8.61 18.63 22.58
N ARG A 97 -8.34 19.64 21.73
CA ARG A 97 -8.28 21.06 22.14
C ARG A 97 -9.66 21.65 22.47
N ALA A 98 -10.72 21.20 21.77
CA ALA A 98 -12.09 21.66 22.00
C ALA A 98 -12.68 21.20 23.35
N ASN A 99 -12.10 20.16 23.96
CA ASN A 99 -12.46 19.62 25.28
C ASN A 99 -13.97 19.54 25.58
N ILE A 100 -14.73 18.99 24.64
CA ILE A 100 -16.19 18.87 24.74
C ILE A 100 -16.54 18.01 25.97
N ASN A 101 -17.31 18.58 26.90
CA ASN A 101 -17.78 17.92 28.14
C ASN A 101 -16.66 17.34 29.02
N GLY A 102 -15.45 17.92 29.00
CA GLY A 102 -14.30 17.41 29.75
C GLY A 102 -13.72 16.10 29.20
N MET A 103 -14.16 15.66 28.02
CA MET A 103 -13.81 14.39 27.38
C MET A 103 -12.94 14.61 26.12
N GLY A 104 -12.00 15.57 26.14
CA GLY A 104 -11.22 16.02 24.98
C GLY A 104 -10.71 14.91 24.04
N TRP A 105 -9.74 14.10 24.47
CA TRP A 105 -9.15 13.06 23.59
C TRP A 105 -10.11 11.90 23.31
N ARG A 106 -11.09 11.66 24.18
CA ARG A 106 -12.05 10.56 24.09
C ARG A 106 -13.00 10.74 22.90
N TRP A 107 -13.39 11.99 22.63
CA TRP A 107 -14.19 12.32 21.45
C TRP A 107 -13.48 12.02 20.13
N ALA A 108 -12.15 12.12 20.06
CA ALA A 108 -11.42 11.74 18.85
C ALA A 108 -11.64 10.25 18.48
N PHE A 109 -11.75 9.38 19.49
CA PHE A 109 -12.05 7.96 19.30
C PHE A 109 -13.52 7.70 18.93
N PHE A 110 -14.48 8.44 19.52
CA PHE A 110 -15.89 8.32 19.14
C PHE A 110 -16.16 8.79 17.71
N LEU A 111 -15.60 9.94 17.32
CA LEU A 111 -15.79 10.50 15.98
C LEU A 111 -15.14 9.66 14.88
N SER A 112 -14.06 8.93 15.19
CA SER A 112 -13.47 7.98 14.24
C SER A 112 -14.21 6.64 14.23
N GLY A 113 -14.72 6.17 15.37
CA GLY A 113 -15.38 4.86 15.49
C GLY A 113 -16.82 4.83 14.96
N MET A 114 -17.63 5.84 15.24
CA MET A 114 -19.06 5.86 14.86
C MET A 114 -19.31 5.80 13.34
N PRO A 115 -18.60 6.57 12.49
CA PRO A 115 -18.75 6.44 11.05
C PRO A 115 -18.35 5.06 10.53
N GLY A 116 -17.35 4.42 11.15
CA GLY A 116 -16.92 3.06 10.80
C GLY A 116 -18.00 2.00 11.04
N LEU A 117 -18.77 2.14 12.13
CA LEU A 117 -19.93 1.28 12.42
C LEU A 117 -21.01 1.43 11.34
N LEU A 118 -21.40 2.67 11.05
CA LEU A 118 -22.42 2.99 10.06
C LEU A 118 -22.02 2.46 8.68
N LEU A 119 -20.79 2.75 8.23
CA LEU A 119 -20.28 2.29 6.94
C LEU A 119 -20.19 0.77 6.87
N GLY A 120 -19.83 0.09 7.96
CA GLY A 120 -19.83 -1.37 8.01
C GLY A 120 -21.23 -1.98 7.83
N VAL A 121 -22.28 -1.39 8.41
CA VAL A 121 -23.68 -1.81 8.14
C VAL A 121 -24.02 -1.58 6.68
N VAL A 122 -23.74 -0.38 6.17
CA VAL A 122 -24.08 0.02 4.82
C VAL A 122 -23.42 -0.90 3.80
N LEU A 123 -22.13 -1.20 3.96
CA LEU A 123 -21.40 -2.13 3.08
C LEU A 123 -22.02 -3.53 3.08
N ALA A 124 -22.42 -4.04 4.25
CA ALA A 124 -23.06 -5.35 4.37
C ALA A 124 -24.43 -5.42 3.68
N VAL A 125 -25.17 -4.31 3.62
CA VAL A 125 -26.50 -4.24 3.02
C VAL A 125 -26.47 -3.88 1.52
N THR A 126 -25.55 -3.01 1.09
CA THR A 126 -25.59 -2.40 -0.24
C THR A 126 -24.71 -3.07 -1.29
N VAL A 127 -23.57 -3.67 -0.90
CA VAL A 127 -22.59 -4.16 -1.89
C VAL A 127 -22.75 -5.65 -2.14
N ARG A 128 -23.04 -6.00 -3.39
CA ARG A 128 -23.15 -7.38 -3.87
C ARG A 128 -21.82 -7.84 -4.45
N GLU A 129 -21.36 -9.04 -4.07
CA GLU A 129 -20.14 -9.62 -4.65
C GLU A 129 -20.35 -9.92 -6.14
N PRO A 130 -19.48 -9.41 -7.03
CA PRO A 130 -19.56 -9.74 -8.45
C PRO A 130 -19.08 -11.19 -8.67
N PRO A 131 -19.53 -11.86 -9.73
CA PRO A 131 -18.84 -13.04 -10.24
C PRO A 131 -17.37 -12.66 -10.53
N ARG A 132 -16.40 -13.49 -10.13
CA ARG A 132 -14.97 -13.19 -10.37
C ARG A 132 -14.70 -13.05 -11.86
N ALA A 133 -13.92 -12.04 -12.23
CA ALA A 133 -13.45 -11.88 -13.61
C ALA A 133 -12.31 -12.87 -13.91
N GLY A 134 -12.70 -14.09 -14.24
CA GLY A 134 -11.88 -15.17 -14.77
C GLY A 134 -12.85 -16.27 -15.20
N GLY A 135 -12.87 -16.62 -16.48
CA GLY A 135 -13.82 -17.61 -16.99
C GLY A 135 -13.71 -18.94 -16.25
N ALA A 136 -14.78 -19.74 -16.27
CA ALA A 136 -14.91 -21.02 -15.58
C ALA A 136 -13.73 -22.01 -15.79
N GLY A 137 -12.87 -21.81 -16.80
CA GLY A 137 -11.65 -22.60 -17.03
C GLY A 137 -10.42 -22.21 -16.18
N GLU A 138 -10.32 -20.96 -15.69
CA GLU A 138 -9.25 -20.59 -14.71
C GLU A 138 -9.62 -21.03 -13.29
N GLU A 139 -10.90 -21.30 -13.03
CA GLU A 139 -11.40 -21.81 -11.74
C GLU A 139 -10.85 -23.21 -11.41
N GLU A 140 -10.71 -24.09 -12.41
CA GLU A 140 -10.19 -25.46 -12.20
C GLU A 140 -8.70 -25.47 -11.86
N ALA A 141 -7.90 -24.58 -12.46
CA ALA A 141 -6.45 -24.51 -12.19
C ALA A 141 -6.11 -23.81 -10.86
N VAL A 142 -6.88 -22.77 -10.47
CA VAL A 142 -6.66 -22.00 -9.24
C VAL A 142 -7.38 -22.63 -8.03
N GLY A 143 -8.48 -23.35 -8.25
CA GLY A 143 -9.22 -24.10 -7.24
C GLY A 143 -8.49 -25.36 -6.77
N ASN A 144 -7.71 -26.00 -7.64
CA ASN A 144 -7.00 -27.25 -7.33
C ASN A 144 -5.70 -27.09 -6.52
N MET A 145 -5.16 -25.87 -6.37
CA MET A 145 -3.96 -25.67 -5.54
C MET A 145 -4.32 -25.62 -4.05
N THR A 146 -3.71 -26.52 -3.28
CA THR A 146 -3.81 -26.50 -1.82
C THR A 146 -3.23 -25.20 -1.25
N LEU A 147 -3.69 -24.77 -0.07
CA LEU A 147 -3.17 -23.57 0.62
C LEU A 147 -1.64 -23.63 0.76
N ARG A 148 -1.10 -24.82 1.03
CA ARG A 148 0.35 -25.07 1.16
C ARG A 148 1.09 -24.83 -0.15
N GLU A 149 0.53 -25.25 -1.28
CA GLU A 149 1.11 -25.04 -2.62
C GLU A 149 1.04 -23.57 -3.02
N LYS A 150 -0.07 -22.89 -2.73
CA LYS A 150 -0.19 -21.43 -2.95
C LYS A 150 0.86 -20.68 -2.14
N LEU A 151 1.03 -21.02 -0.86
CA LEU A 151 2.03 -20.40 0.00
C LEU A 151 3.45 -20.66 -0.51
N ARG A 152 3.77 -21.92 -0.83
CA ARG A 152 5.09 -22.32 -1.34
C ARG A 152 5.43 -21.62 -2.65
N THR A 153 4.47 -21.52 -3.57
CA THR A 153 4.65 -20.86 -4.87
C THR A 153 4.81 -19.35 -4.71
N THR A 154 4.06 -18.74 -3.78
CA THR A 154 4.20 -17.32 -3.45
C THR A 154 5.60 -17.05 -2.87
N VAL A 155 6.03 -17.80 -1.85
CA VAL A 155 7.37 -17.64 -1.25
C VAL A 155 8.46 -17.81 -2.30
N ARG A 156 8.36 -18.82 -3.17
CA ARG A 156 9.32 -19.04 -4.25
C ARG A 156 9.35 -17.88 -5.25
N SER A 157 8.20 -17.28 -5.55
CA SER A 157 8.14 -16.10 -6.44
C SER A 157 8.84 -14.89 -5.82
N PHE A 158 8.69 -14.68 -4.51
CA PHE A 158 9.36 -13.58 -3.80
C PHE A 158 10.86 -13.80 -3.57
N LEU A 159 11.35 -15.04 -3.72
CA LEU A 159 12.79 -15.33 -3.76
C LEU A 159 13.43 -14.94 -5.09
N ASN A 160 12.64 -14.61 -6.13
CA ASN A 160 13.19 -14.11 -7.37
C ASN A 160 13.82 -12.72 -7.14
N PRO A 161 15.06 -12.50 -7.62
CA PRO A 161 15.79 -11.24 -7.42
C PRO A 161 14.99 -9.96 -7.74
N PRO A 162 14.23 -9.84 -8.85
CA PRO A 162 13.50 -8.61 -9.15
C PRO A 162 12.37 -8.34 -8.14
N LEU A 163 11.64 -9.37 -7.70
CA LEU A 163 10.57 -9.20 -6.71
C LEU A 163 11.14 -8.89 -5.32
N LEU A 164 12.26 -9.51 -4.94
CA LEU A 164 12.92 -9.23 -3.66
C LEU A 164 13.44 -7.79 -3.60
N LEU A 165 14.11 -7.32 -4.66
CA LEU A 165 14.58 -5.94 -4.76
C LEU A 165 13.43 -4.94 -4.78
N LEU A 166 12.33 -5.26 -5.46
CA LEU A 166 11.12 -4.43 -5.45
C LEU A 166 10.51 -4.33 -4.04
N CYS A 167 10.50 -5.43 -3.28
CA CYS A 167 10.05 -5.43 -1.89
C CYS A 167 10.97 -4.60 -1.01
N LEU A 168 12.29 -4.71 -1.18
CA LEU A 168 13.26 -3.95 -0.42
C LEU A 168 13.15 -2.45 -0.73
N ALA A 169 13.05 -2.08 -2.01
CA ALA A 169 12.84 -0.71 -2.46
C ALA A 169 11.55 -0.11 -1.87
N GLY A 170 10.46 -0.86 -1.96
CA GLY A 170 9.17 -0.48 -1.36
C GLY A 170 9.25 -0.34 0.16
N SER A 171 9.96 -1.24 0.84
CA SER A 171 10.15 -1.19 2.30
C SER A 171 10.91 0.06 2.75
N VAL A 172 12.01 0.37 2.07
CA VAL A 172 12.82 1.57 2.34
C VAL A 172 12.01 2.83 2.07
N ARG A 173 11.26 2.89 0.96
CA ARG A 173 10.38 4.03 0.69
C ARG A 173 9.26 4.17 1.74
N ASN A 174 8.68 3.06 2.17
CA ASN A 174 7.61 3.03 3.17
C ASN A 174 8.12 3.49 4.55
N ALA A 175 9.37 3.14 4.89
CA ALA A 175 10.03 3.58 6.11
C ALA A 175 10.01 5.11 6.27
N GLY A 176 10.37 5.85 5.21
CA GLY A 176 10.34 7.32 5.24
C GLY A 176 8.94 7.88 5.46
N GLY A 177 7.93 7.25 4.85
CA GLY A 177 6.52 7.63 5.05
C GLY A 177 6.09 7.48 6.51
N TYR A 178 6.38 6.34 7.14
CA TYR A 178 6.04 6.10 8.54
C TYR A 178 6.83 7.01 9.49
N VAL A 179 8.14 7.18 9.27
CA VAL A 179 8.97 8.05 10.10
C VAL A 179 8.39 9.47 10.11
N TRP A 180 8.02 9.99 8.94
CA TRP A 180 7.37 11.30 8.85
C TRP A 180 5.99 11.31 9.51
N ALA A 181 5.10 10.36 9.20
CA ALA A 181 3.73 10.35 9.72
C ALA A 181 3.69 10.36 11.26
N TYR A 182 4.54 9.58 11.92
CA TYR A 182 4.58 9.51 13.39
C TYR A 182 5.27 10.72 14.04
N ASN A 183 6.18 11.41 13.34
CA ASN A 183 7.04 12.42 13.94
C ASN A 183 6.82 13.84 13.41
N ALA A 184 6.04 14.04 12.35
CA ALA A 184 5.81 15.35 11.75
C ALA A 184 5.25 16.33 12.78
N GLN A 185 4.23 15.92 13.54
CA GLN A 185 3.63 16.77 14.58
C GLN A 185 4.62 17.07 15.71
N ASN A 186 5.40 16.08 16.16
CA ASN A 186 6.41 16.26 17.20
C ASN A 186 7.53 17.22 16.75
N TYR A 187 7.99 17.09 15.50
CA TYR A 187 8.99 17.95 14.90
C TYR A 187 8.53 19.42 14.87
N PHE A 188 7.34 19.68 14.33
CA PHE A 188 6.84 21.05 14.26
C PHE A 188 6.49 21.61 15.64
N ASN A 189 5.99 20.81 16.58
CA ASN A 189 5.76 21.26 17.95
C ASN A 189 7.08 21.63 18.67
N PHE A 190 8.17 20.90 18.41
CA PHE A 190 9.48 21.15 19.02
C PHE A 190 10.17 22.40 18.44
N TYR A 191 10.19 22.57 17.11
CA TYR A 191 10.89 23.68 16.46
C TYR A 191 10.02 24.92 16.24
N TYR A 192 8.70 24.76 16.10
CA TYR A 192 7.76 25.80 15.67
C TYR A 192 6.43 25.71 16.44
N SER A 193 6.48 25.73 17.78
CA SER A 193 5.32 25.59 18.67
C SER A 193 4.19 26.59 18.43
N GLN A 194 4.50 27.76 17.84
CA GLN A 194 3.54 28.83 17.54
C GLN A 194 2.69 28.57 16.28
N VAL A 195 3.06 27.58 15.47
CA VAL A 195 2.36 27.28 14.23
C VAL A 195 1.26 26.26 14.48
N ASP A 196 0.06 26.51 13.93
CA ASP A 196 -1.01 25.51 13.95
C ASP A 196 -0.73 24.39 12.94
N VAL A 197 0.08 23.42 13.38
CA VAL A 197 0.50 22.25 12.60
C VAL A 197 -0.70 21.46 12.10
N GLY A 198 -1.75 21.36 12.91
CA GLY A 198 -2.99 20.66 12.58
C GLY A 198 -3.63 21.22 11.31
N ARG A 199 -3.61 22.55 11.13
CA ARG A 199 -4.17 23.20 9.93
C ARG A 199 -3.44 22.76 8.67
N TRP A 200 -2.13 22.70 8.69
CA TRP A 200 -1.36 22.37 7.50
C TRP A 200 -1.35 20.86 7.23
N LEU A 201 -1.09 20.05 8.25
CA LEU A 201 -1.01 18.59 8.10
C LEU A 201 -2.37 17.92 7.86
N SER A 202 -3.49 18.61 8.08
CA SER A 202 -4.81 18.11 7.64
C SER A 202 -5.04 18.30 6.15
N TRP A 203 -4.55 19.38 5.54
CA TRP A 203 -4.82 19.69 4.14
C TRP A 203 -3.75 19.17 3.18
N ILE A 204 -2.49 19.10 3.62
CA ILE A 204 -1.38 18.67 2.77
C ILE A 204 -1.54 17.22 2.30
N PRO A 205 -1.80 16.21 3.16
CA PRO A 205 -2.03 14.86 2.69
C PRO A 205 -3.31 14.76 1.86
N LEU A 206 -4.34 15.58 2.15
CA LEU A 206 -5.61 15.57 1.44
C LEU A 206 -5.42 15.98 -0.01
N VAL A 207 -4.76 17.11 -0.25
CA VAL A 207 -4.55 17.65 -1.59
C VAL A 207 -3.36 16.96 -2.26
N GLY A 208 -2.23 16.89 -1.55
CA GLY A 208 -0.98 16.35 -2.08
C GLY A 208 -1.05 14.84 -2.30
N GLY A 209 -1.51 14.08 -1.30
CA GLY A 209 -1.69 12.63 -1.41
C GLY A 209 -2.74 12.24 -2.44
N PHE A 210 -3.87 12.96 -2.51
CA PHE A 210 -4.89 12.74 -3.55
C PHE A 210 -4.34 12.92 -4.95
N LEU A 211 -3.75 14.09 -5.23
CA LEU A 211 -3.22 14.40 -6.54
C LEU A 211 -2.09 13.43 -6.89
N GLY A 212 -1.24 13.08 -5.92
CA GLY A 212 -0.17 12.10 -6.11
C GLY A 212 -0.68 10.70 -6.46
N ALA A 213 -1.67 10.19 -5.73
CA ALA A 213 -2.26 8.88 -5.99
C ALA A 213 -2.95 8.80 -7.36
N LEU A 214 -3.71 9.83 -7.71
CA LEU A 214 -4.46 9.89 -8.96
C LEU A 214 -3.54 10.11 -10.16
N LEU A 215 -2.63 11.09 -10.09
CA LEU A 215 -1.64 11.31 -11.14
C LEU A 215 -0.69 10.11 -11.27
N GLY A 216 -0.29 9.49 -10.16
CA GLY A 216 0.53 8.28 -10.15
C GLY A 216 -0.11 7.13 -10.93
N GLY A 217 -1.39 6.85 -10.67
CA GLY A 217 -2.14 5.82 -11.41
C GLY A 217 -2.27 6.16 -12.90
N VAL A 218 -2.73 7.37 -13.22
CA VAL A 218 -2.98 7.79 -14.62
C VAL A 218 -1.68 7.87 -15.44
N ILE A 219 -0.62 8.44 -14.87
CA ILE A 219 0.68 8.54 -15.55
C ILE A 219 1.27 7.15 -15.76
N SER A 220 1.19 6.28 -14.76
CA SER A 220 1.67 4.90 -14.88
C SER A 220 0.95 4.15 -16.00
N ASP A 221 -0.38 4.18 -16.02
CA ASP A 221 -1.18 3.48 -17.04
C ASP A 221 -0.87 3.99 -18.46
N ARG A 222 -0.77 5.32 -18.65
CA ARG A 222 -0.44 5.91 -19.96
C ARG A 222 0.97 5.60 -20.42
N VAL A 223 1.93 5.60 -19.50
CA VAL A 223 3.35 5.37 -19.81
C VAL A 223 3.59 3.88 -20.14
N VAL A 224 2.87 2.96 -19.48
CA VAL A 224 2.91 1.51 -19.76
C VAL A 224 2.39 1.18 -21.13
N GLN A 225 1.26 1.76 -21.54
CA GLN A 225 0.67 1.51 -22.86
C GLN A 225 1.66 1.79 -24.00
N LYS A 226 2.64 2.68 -23.79
CA LYS A 226 3.63 3.06 -24.80
C LYS A 226 4.97 2.33 -24.67
N ARG A 227 5.38 1.91 -23.45
CA ARG A 227 6.77 1.46 -23.19
C ARG A 227 6.89 0.24 -22.26
N GLY A 228 5.79 -0.42 -21.92
CA GLY A 228 5.78 -1.66 -21.13
C GLY A 228 6.12 -1.49 -19.64
N LEU A 229 6.37 -2.61 -18.97
CA LEU A 229 6.58 -2.72 -17.51
C LEU A 229 7.75 -1.86 -17.00
N HIS A 230 8.85 -1.79 -17.75
CA HIS A 230 10.04 -1.00 -17.42
C HIS A 230 9.76 0.48 -17.21
N ALA A 231 8.77 0.99 -17.94
CA ALA A 231 8.41 2.39 -17.90
C ALA A 231 7.74 2.77 -16.56
N ARG A 232 7.08 1.82 -15.88
CA ARG A 232 6.54 2.05 -14.52
C ARG A 232 7.64 2.25 -13.50
N ILE A 233 8.72 1.47 -13.59
CA ILE A 233 9.84 1.60 -12.66
C ILE A 233 10.55 2.94 -12.85
N TRP A 234 10.67 3.44 -14.08
CA TRP A 234 11.17 4.80 -14.32
C TRP A 234 10.30 5.88 -13.69
N VAL A 235 8.97 5.76 -13.76
CA VAL A 235 8.05 6.67 -13.07
C VAL A 235 8.28 6.64 -11.55
N LEU A 236 8.51 5.46 -10.96
CA LEU A 236 8.87 5.34 -9.55
C LEU A 236 10.19 6.06 -9.23
N VAL A 237 11.26 5.80 -9.98
CA VAL A 237 12.56 6.42 -9.73
C VAL A 237 12.49 7.94 -9.84
N ILE A 238 11.92 8.46 -10.94
CA ILE A 238 11.84 9.91 -11.19
C ILE A 238 10.98 10.60 -10.14
N SER A 239 9.83 10.03 -9.77
CA SER A 239 8.94 10.60 -8.76
C SER A 239 9.62 10.69 -7.40
N GLN A 240 10.37 9.67 -6.98
CA GLN A 240 11.07 9.67 -5.68
C GLN A 240 12.25 10.62 -5.64
N VAL A 241 13.05 10.68 -6.70
CA VAL A 241 14.18 11.62 -6.81
C VAL A 241 13.66 13.06 -6.80
N ALA A 242 12.56 13.35 -7.51
CA ALA A 242 11.95 14.67 -7.54
C ALA A 242 11.26 15.04 -6.21
N ALA A 243 10.71 14.07 -5.48
CA ALA A 243 10.11 14.28 -4.17
C ALA A 243 11.15 14.58 -3.08
N ALA A 244 12.32 13.93 -3.13
CA ALA A 244 13.37 14.07 -2.12
C ALA A 244 13.76 15.53 -1.76
N PRO A 245 14.05 16.44 -2.71
CA PRO A 245 14.38 17.83 -2.38
C PRO A 245 13.18 18.60 -1.83
N CYS A 246 11.96 18.34 -2.32
CA CYS A 246 10.74 18.98 -1.83
C CYS A 246 10.47 18.60 -0.35
N VAL A 247 10.68 17.32 -0.06
CA VAL A 247 10.56 16.74 1.28
C VAL A 247 11.68 17.24 2.20
N ALA A 248 12.93 17.35 1.73
CA ALA A 248 14.02 17.96 2.49
C ALA A 248 13.73 19.43 2.82
N GLY A 249 13.05 20.15 1.91
CA GLY A 249 12.56 21.50 2.14
C GLY A 249 11.66 21.62 3.39
N ALA A 250 10.91 20.57 3.73
CA ALA A 250 10.07 20.56 4.94
C ALA A 250 10.88 20.68 6.24
N LEU A 251 12.11 20.16 6.22
CA LEU A 251 13.04 20.17 7.35
C LEU A 251 13.99 21.36 7.30
N TRP A 252 14.17 22.01 6.14
CA TRP A 252 15.13 23.09 5.98
C TRP A 252 14.54 24.50 5.98
N LEU A 253 13.34 24.64 5.43
CA LEU A 253 12.67 25.92 5.31
C LEU A 253 11.96 26.29 6.61
N LYS A 254 11.76 27.59 6.82
CA LYS A 254 10.93 28.11 7.92
C LYS A 254 9.46 28.15 7.49
N PRO A 255 8.50 28.06 8.44
CA PRO A 255 7.09 28.32 8.15
C PRO A 255 6.88 29.70 7.50
N PRO A 256 5.99 29.82 6.49
CA PRO A 256 5.11 28.80 5.92
C PRO A 256 5.74 27.95 4.79
N TYR A 257 6.95 28.28 4.34
CA TYR A 257 7.58 27.66 3.17
C TYR A 257 7.84 26.15 3.33
N CYS A 258 8.06 25.66 4.55
CA CYS A 258 8.17 24.23 4.83
C CYS A 258 6.89 23.45 4.50
N PHE A 259 5.72 24.06 4.67
CA PHE A 259 4.44 23.44 4.33
C PHE A 259 4.17 23.52 2.83
N LEU A 260 4.56 24.62 2.19
CA LEU A 260 4.45 24.77 0.74
C LEU A 260 5.34 23.78 -0.01
N SER A 261 6.54 23.45 0.51
CA SER A 261 7.40 22.43 -0.09
C SER A 261 6.88 21.00 0.11
N LEU A 262 6.13 20.74 1.19
CA LEU A 262 5.50 19.44 1.44
C LEU A 262 4.38 19.11 0.46
N ILE A 263 3.68 20.09 -0.12
CA ILE A 263 2.62 19.83 -1.09
C ILE A 263 3.15 19.07 -2.32
N PRO A 264 4.10 19.62 -3.12
CA PRO A 264 4.67 18.88 -4.25
C PRO A 264 5.46 17.65 -3.78
N GLY A 265 6.05 17.68 -2.58
CA GLY A 265 6.73 16.53 -1.99
C GLY A 265 5.81 15.34 -1.75
N CYS A 266 4.63 15.55 -1.17
CA CYS A 266 3.60 14.53 -1.02
C CYS A 266 3.01 14.12 -2.37
N MET A 267 2.76 15.07 -3.29
CA MET A 267 2.26 14.74 -4.62
C MET A 267 3.17 13.77 -5.36
N LEU A 268 4.45 14.10 -5.47
CA LEU A 268 5.42 13.27 -6.17
C LEU A 268 5.76 12.02 -5.36
N GLY A 269 5.88 12.15 -4.04
CA GLY A 269 6.20 11.07 -3.14
C GLY A 269 5.18 9.95 -3.21
N GLU A 270 3.89 10.27 -3.18
CA GLU A 270 2.78 9.30 -3.04
C GLU A 270 2.38 8.61 -4.34
N MET A 271 3.00 8.97 -5.47
CA MET A 271 2.80 8.25 -6.75
C MET A 271 3.21 6.77 -6.67
N TRP A 272 4.06 6.39 -5.70
CA TRP A 272 4.68 5.06 -5.66
C TRP A 272 3.76 3.91 -5.28
N GLY A 273 2.80 4.13 -4.38
CA GLY A 273 2.06 3.05 -3.72
C GLY A 273 1.24 2.24 -4.71
N GLY A 274 0.45 2.93 -5.54
CA GLY A 274 -0.36 2.29 -6.58
C GLY A 274 0.48 1.65 -7.68
N VAL A 275 1.56 2.32 -8.10
CA VAL A 275 2.43 1.84 -9.19
C VAL A 275 3.19 0.57 -8.79
N THR A 276 3.76 0.53 -7.59
CA THR A 276 4.48 -0.65 -7.11
C THR A 276 3.56 -1.85 -6.91
N LEU A 277 2.35 -1.64 -6.35
CA LEU A 277 1.36 -2.71 -6.23
C LEU A 277 0.95 -3.29 -7.58
N THR A 278 0.81 -2.44 -8.60
CA THR A 278 0.45 -2.90 -9.96
C THR A 278 1.59 -3.72 -10.57
N ILE A 279 2.85 -3.32 -10.38
CA ILE A 279 4.02 -4.10 -10.83
C ILE A 279 4.06 -5.46 -10.12
N VAL A 280 3.84 -5.51 -8.81
CA VAL A 280 3.79 -6.78 -8.05
C VAL A 280 2.72 -7.71 -8.62
N VAL A 281 1.52 -7.18 -8.86
CA VAL A 281 0.37 -7.93 -9.39
C VAL A 281 0.57 -8.41 -10.82
N GLU A 282 1.35 -7.71 -11.65
CA GLU A 282 1.68 -8.14 -13.01
C GLU A 282 2.83 -9.14 -13.05
N LEU A 283 3.79 -9.03 -12.14
CA LEU A 283 4.90 -9.99 -12.02
C LEU A 283 4.43 -11.35 -11.48
N VAL A 284 3.39 -11.35 -10.63
CA VAL A 284 2.82 -12.59 -10.08
C VAL A 284 1.56 -13.00 -10.86
N GLY A 285 1.49 -14.27 -11.25
CA GLY A 285 0.36 -14.78 -12.02
C GLY A 285 -1.00 -14.65 -11.27
N PRO A 286 -2.13 -14.71 -12.00
CA PRO A 286 -3.47 -14.56 -11.43
C PRO A 286 -3.76 -15.49 -10.23
N ALA A 287 -3.22 -16.71 -10.27
CA ALA A 287 -3.44 -17.76 -9.28
C ALA A 287 -3.00 -17.42 -7.85
N ILE A 288 -1.93 -16.62 -7.70
CA ILE A 288 -1.34 -16.28 -6.40
C ILE A 288 -1.44 -14.80 -6.05
N ARG A 289 -2.16 -14.00 -6.85
CA ARG A 289 -2.20 -12.54 -6.77
C ARG A 289 -2.55 -12.00 -5.38
N SER A 290 -3.63 -12.50 -4.77
CA SER A 290 -4.06 -12.03 -3.43
C SER A 290 -3.03 -12.39 -2.35
N CYS A 291 -2.43 -13.58 -2.43
CA CYS A 291 -1.37 -14.00 -1.52
C CYS A 291 -0.12 -13.14 -1.69
N ALA A 292 0.26 -12.84 -2.93
CA ALA A 292 1.41 -12.01 -3.25
C ALA A 292 1.25 -10.57 -2.75
N VAL A 293 0.08 -9.95 -2.95
CA VAL A 293 -0.20 -8.61 -2.40
C VAL A 293 -0.14 -8.62 -0.88
N GLY A 294 -0.73 -9.62 -0.23
CA GLY A 294 -0.64 -9.77 1.23
C GLY A 294 0.80 -9.93 1.72
N PHE A 295 1.59 -10.76 1.06
CA PHE A 295 3.00 -11.00 1.40
C PHE A 295 3.87 -9.76 1.17
N TYR A 296 3.63 -9.04 0.07
CA TYR A 296 4.27 -7.76 -0.22
C TYR A 296 3.96 -6.73 0.87
N LEU A 297 2.68 -6.52 1.19
CA LEU A 297 2.24 -5.59 2.24
C LEU A 297 2.81 -5.98 3.61
N PHE A 298 2.89 -7.28 3.90
CA PHE A 298 3.51 -7.80 5.12
C PHE A 298 4.99 -7.41 5.20
N ILE A 299 5.79 -7.63 4.14
CA ILE A 299 7.22 -7.28 4.12
C ILE A 299 7.40 -5.78 4.29
N ILE A 300 6.75 -4.96 3.46
CA ILE A 300 6.97 -3.50 3.49
C ILE A 300 6.51 -2.87 4.81
N SER A 301 5.49 -3.44 5.46
CA SER A 301 4.96 -2.90 6.71
C SER A 301 5.82 -3.34 7.90
N ASN A 302 6.32 -4.57 7.91
CA ASN A 302 7.23 -5.01 8.98
C ASN A 302 8.59 -4.34 8.86
N VAL A 303 9.17 -4.27 7.67
CA VAL A 303 10.49 -3.66 7.50
C VAL A 303 10.39 -2.13 7.62
N GLY A 304 9.46 -1.51 6.89
CA GLY A 304 9.28 -0.05 6.90
C GLY A 304 8.68 0.48 8.19
N GLY A 305 7.72 -0.21 8.79
CA GLY A 305 7.02 0.23 9.99
C GLY A 305 7.86 0.21 11.27
N ASN A 306 8.98 -0.53 11.29
CA ASN A 306 9.94 -0.49 12.40
C ASN A 306 10.95 0.66 12.29
N ALA A 307 11.05 1.35 11.15
CA ALA A 307 11.99 2.45 10.97
C ALA A 307 11.82 3.64 11.95
N PRO A 308 10.60 4.02 12.39
CA PRO A 308 10.42 5.05 13.42
C PRO A 308 11.14 4.74 14.74
N LEU A 309 11.39 3.46 15.06
CA LEU A 309 12.13 3.06 16.26
C LEU A 309 13.61 3.46 16.22
N LEU A 310 14.16 3.70 15.04
CA LEU A 310 15.54 4.16 14.85
C LEU A 310 15.69 5.65 15.15
N LEU A 311 14.59 6.42 15.10
CA LEU A 311 14.65 7.88 15.22
C LEU A 311 15.20 8.34 16.57
N PRO A 312 14.76 7.83 17.74
CA PRO A 312 15.31 8.25 19.02
C PRO A 312 16.82 8.04 19.13
N ALA A 313 17.33 6.86 18.72
CA ALA A 313 18.77 6.55 18.76
C ALA A 313 19.60 7.49 17.87
N LEU A 314 19.14 7.75 16.64
CA LEU A 314 19.82 8.68 15.73
C LEU A 314 19.72 10.14 16.21
N SER A 315 18.60 10.51 16.83
CA SER A 315 18.38 11.88 17.33
C SER A 315 19.32 12.26 18.47
N GLN A 316 19.80 11.29 19.26
CA GLN A 316 20.78 11.53 20.33
C GLN A 316 22.13 11.99 19.78
N HIS A 317 22.53 11.49 18.60
CA HIS A 317 23.82 11.82 18.00
C HIS A 317 23.75 13.02 17.04
N TRP A 318 22.70 13.10 16.22
CA TRP A 318 22.61 14.08 15.12
C TRP A 318 21.51 15.14 15.31
N GLY A 319 20.82 15.11 16.45
CA GLY A 319 19.64 15.93 16.70
C GLY A 319 18.41 15.47 15.91
N LEU A 320 17.23 15.91 16.33
CA LEU A 320 15.95 15.50 15.71
C LEU A 320 15.90 15.85 14.22
N ARG A 321 16.34 17.05 13.84
CA ARG A 321 16.38 17.49 12.43
C ARG A 321 17.35 16.67 11.58
N GLY A 322 18.55 16.36 12.09
CA GLY A 322 19.54 15.55 11.37
C GLY A 322 19.07 14.10 11.17
N ALA A 323 18.50 13.50 12.22
CA ALA A 323 17.94 12.16 12.16
C ALA A 323 16.77 12.06 11.16
N LEU A 324 15.88 13.06 11.13
CA LEU A 324 14.78 13.12 10.15
C LEU A 324 15.28 13.36 8.73
N LEU A 325 16.33 14.14 8.51
CA LEU A 325 16.92 14.30 7.16
C LEU A 325 17.44 12.98 6.60
N LEU A 326 18.04 12.13 7.43
CA LEU A 326 18.46 10.81 7.00
C LEU A 326 17.26 9.88 6.73
N LEU A 327 16.35 9.79 7.70
CA LEU A 327 15.29 8.78 7.67
C LEU A 327 14.10 9.14 6.76
N TYR A 328 13.92 10.41 6.40
CA TYR A 328 12.82 10.85 5.55
C TYR A 328 13.26 11.09 4.09
N PRO A 329 13.91 12.20 3.69
CA PRO A 329 14.37 12.34 2.31
C PRO A 329 15.48 11.34 1.92
N GLY A 330 16.32 10.91 2.87
CA GLY A 330 17.36 9.91 2.57
C GLY A 330 16.79 8.54 2.19
N THR A 331 15.67 8.12 2.79
CA THR A 331 15.00 6.85 2.41
C THR A 331 14.27 6.96 1.07
N TYR A 332 13.85 8.16 0.64
CA TYR A 332 13.31 8.37 -0.70
C TYR A 332 14.39 8.19 -1.76
N LEU A 333 15.58 8.75 -1.53
CA LEU A 333 16.73 8.58 -2.42
C LEU A 333 17.23 7.12 -2.41
N ALA A 334 17.40 6.51 -1.24
CA ALA A 334 17.80 5.12 -1.13
C ALA A 334 16.79 4.18 -1.81
N GLY A 335 15.49 4.42 -1.63
CA GLY A 335 14.42 3.70 -2.32
C GLY A 335 14.51 3.86 -3.84
N SER A 336 14.79 5.08 -4.34
CA SER A 336 14.97 5.33 -5.78
C SER A 336 16.14 4.56 -6.38
N LEU A 337 17.26 4.44 -5.67
CA LEU A 337 18.42 3.66 -6.10
C LEU A 337 18.06 2.16 -6.17
N LEU A 338 17.33 1.65 -5.18
CA LEU A 338 16.87 0.26 -5.18
C LEU A 338 15.85 -0.03 -6.29
N PHE A 339 14.94 0.91 -6.58
CA PHE A 339 14.04 0.78 -7.74
C PHE A 339 14.81 0.79 -9.06
N LEU A 340 15.84 1.61 -9.19
CA LEU A 340 16.71 1.65 -10.36
C LEU A 340 17.52 0.34 -10.50
N LEU A 341 18.02 -0.23 -9.41
CA LEU A 341 18.63 -1.57 -9.42
C LEU A 341 17.63 -2.66 -9.83
N THR A 342 16.38 -2.57 -9.35
CA THR A 342 15.31 -3.48 -9.74
C THR A 342 15.07 -3.46 -11.25
N LEU A 343 15.10 -2.28 -11.88
CA LEU A 343 14.97 -2.13 -13.33
C LEU A 343 16.06 -2.90 -14.09
N PHE A 344 17.33 -2.78 -13.68
CA PHE A 344 18.43 -3.46 -14.35
C PHE A 344 18.34 -4.98 -14.22
N VAL A 345 17.99 -5.46 -13.03
CA VAL A 345 17.80 -6.89 -12.78
C VAL A 345 16.62 -7.44 -13.57
N LEU A 346 15.52 -6.69 -13.64
CA LEU A 346 14.34 -7.09 -14.41
C LEU A 346 14.61 -7.16 -15.91
N ARG A 347 15.40 -6.22 -16.47
CA ARG A 347 15.83 -6.28 -17.87
C ARG A 347 16.67 -7.53 -18.15
N ARG A 348 17.68 -7.77 -17.30
CA ARG A 348 18.55 -8.95 -17.44
C ARG A 348 17.77 -10.26 -17.38
N ASP A 349 16.78 -10.36 -16.50
CA ASP A 349 15.97 -11.59 -16.33
C ASP A 349 15.06 -11.84 -17.54
N GLN A 350 14.52 -10.77 -18.15
CA GLN A 350 13.76 -10.86 -19.40
C GLN A 350 14.64 -11.28 -20.58
N GLU A 351 15.81 -10.67 -20.75
CA GLU A 351 16.79 -11.05 -21.79
C GLU A 351 17.19 -12.53 -21.65
N THR A 352 17.49 -12.98 -20.43
CA THR A 352 17.84 -14.39 -20.15
C THR A 352 16.68 -15.35 -20.46
N SER A 353 15.44 -14.92 -20.23
CA SER A 353 14.24 -15.72 -20.52
C SER A 353 13.93 -15.80 -22.01
N GLU A 354 14.16 -14.71 -22.74
CA GLU A 354 14.05 -14.66 -24.20
C GLU A 354 15.13 -15.49 -24.88
N GLU A 355 16.36 -15.51 -24.37
CA GLU A 355 17.45 -16.38 -24.85
C GLU A 355 17.20 -17.88 -24.57
N ARG A 356 16.48 -18.22 -23.49
CA ARG A 356 16.13 -19.62 -23.16
C ARG A 356 14.95 -20.18 -23.94
N ARG A 357 14.05 -19.33 -24.45
CA ARG A 357 12.90 -19.74 -25.27
C ARG A 357 13.28 -20.51 -26.55
N PRO A 358 14.25 -20.07 -27.38
CA PRO A 358 14.62 -20.80 -28.59
C PRO A 358 15.24 -22.17 -28.30
N LEU A 359 15.93 -22.35 -27.16
CA LEU A 359 16.56 -23.61 -26.78
C LEU A 359 15.56 -24.71 -26.35
N LEU A 360 14.41 -24.31 -25.79
CA LEU A 360 13.34 -25.24 -25.40
C LEU A 360 12.44 -25.61 -26.58
N SER A 361 12.24 -24.70 -27.55
CA SER A 361 11.56 -25.04 -28.80
C SER A 361 12.40 -25.94 -29.71
N SER A 362 13.74 -25.88 -29.63
CA SER A 362 14.61 -26.81 -30.36
C SER A 362 14.79 -28.16 -29.65
N SER A 363 14.65 -28.23 -28.32
CA SER A 363 14.78 -29.50 -27.58
C SER A 363 13.47 -30.31 -27.50
N SER A 364 12.32 -29.66 -27.67
CA SER A 364 11.01 -30.33 -27.76
C SER A 364 10.61 -30.76 -29.18
N GLY A 365 11.40 -30.41 -30.21
CA GLY A 365 11.19 -30.84 -31.59
C GLY A 365 11.93 -32.13 -31.99
N GLY A 366 12.52 -32.87 -31.03
CA GLY A 366 13.36 -34.04 -31.29
C GLY A 366 12.73 -35.40 -30.98
N GLN A 367 11.48 -35.45 -30.51
CA GLN A 367 10.74 -36.70 -30.32
C GLN A 367 9.32 -36.51 -30.84
N GLU A 368 8.88 -37.45 -31.67
CA GLU A 368 7.57 -37.52 -32.35
C GLU A 368 7.45 -36.74 -33.68
N HIS A 369 8.04 -37.31 -34.74
CA HIS A 369 7.32 -37.52 -36.02
C HIS A 369 8.11 -38.49 -36.93
N GLU A 370 8.21 -39.76 -36.50
CA GLU A 370 8.38 -40.88 -37.42
C GLU A 370 7.14 -41.78 -37.27
N GLY A 371 6.28 -41.78 -38.28
CA GLY A 371 5.15 -42.72 -38.35
C GLY A 371 3.94 -42.23 -39.12
N GLY A 372 3.85 -42.59 -40.41
CA GLY A 372 2.55 -43.02 -40.96
C GLY A 372 1.77 -42.05 -41.85
N HIS A 373 2.11 -42.05 -43.13
CA HIS A 373 1.21 -42.28 -44.27
C HIS A 373 -0.07 -41.44 -44.53
N ARG A 374 -0.07 -40.88 -45.76
CA ARG A 374 -1.10 -40.93 -46.83
C ARG A 374 -2.27 -39.93 -46.81
N LYS A 375 -2.24 -39.10 -47.86
CA LYS A 375 -3.31 -38.86 -48.87
C LYS A 375 -4.75 -38.84 -48.35
N TYR A 376 -5.44 -37.72 -48.53
CA TYR A 376 -6.57 -37.62 -49.47
C TYR A 376 -6.81 -36.15 -49.85
N SER A 377 -7.38 -36.01 -51.05
CA SER A 377 -7.65 -34.81 -51.86
C SER A 377 -8.44 -33.71 -51.19
#